data_AF-A0A8S4PL81-F1
#
_entry.id   AF-A0A8S4PL81-F1
#
_cell.length_a   1.000
_cell.length_b   1.000
_cell.length_c   1.000
_cell.angle_alpha   90.00
_cell.angle_beta   90.00
_cell.angle_gamma   90.00
#
_symmetry.space_group_name_H-M   'P 1'
#
loop_
_entity.id
_entity.type
_entity.pdbx_description
1 polymer ?
#
loop_
_entity_poly.entity_id
_entity_poly.type
_entity_poly.pdbx_seq_one_letter_code
_entity_poly.pdbx_strand_id
1 'polypeptide(L)'
;HEHNRLDRDDYVVINANNIREGKQEQYDKEDESAIQNLTPYDYYSIMHYGVESNTKSLGLQTITVLDKNIDIDRIGQRTDLSDSDAFEIRCMYGCASCEAINECEMGTDNCHINADCLDTELSYTCTCQDGFSGDGFSCTNINECEDGTDNCHINADCSDTEGNYICTCQNGFSGDGFSCTNINECEDGTDKCHINADCSDTEGNYICTCQNGFTGDGFSCTNINECEDGTDKCHINADCSDTGGDY
;
A
#
# COMPACT_ATOMS: atom_id res chain seq x y z
N HIS A 1 25.90 -33.63 9.78
CA HIS A 1 25.72 -32.35 10.50
C HIS A 1 26.69 -31.31 9.96
N GLU A 2 26.33 -30.03 9.97
CA GLU A 2 27.17 -28.95 9.42
C GLU A 2 28.60 -28.93 9.97
N HIS A 3 28.76 -29.25 11.26
CA HIS A 3 30.06 -29.30 11.94
C HIS A 3 30.87 -30.59 11.69
N ASN A 4 30.38 -31.51 10.86
CA ASN A 4 31.15 -32.67 10.38
C ASN A 4 31.56 -32.53 8.90
N ARG A 5 31.22 -31.42 8.22
CA ARG A 5 31.54 -31.22 6.81
C ARG A 5 33.04 -31.08 6.57
N LEU A 6 33.52 -31.48 5.39
CA LEU A 6 34.94 -31.37 5.04
C LEU A 6 35.46 -29.93 4.98
N ASP A 7 34.60 -28.98 4.60
CA ASP A 7 34.88 -27.55 4.52
C ASP A 7 34.64 -26.81 5.84
N ARG A 8 34.21 -27.49 6.92
CA ARG A 8 33.81 -26.83 8.19
C ARG A 8 34.85 -25.87 8.77
N ASP A 9 36.13 -26.15 8.56
CA ASP A 9 37.23 -25.39 9.16
C ASP A 9 37.41 -24.01 8.51
N ASP A 10 36.75 -23.77 7.38
CA ASP A 10 36.68 -22.43 6.73
C ASP A 10 35.67 -21.51 7.44
N TYR A 11 34.77 -22.07 8.27
CA TYR A 11 33.64 -21.38 8.89
C TYR A 11 33.69 -21.40 10.42
N VAL A 12 34.12 -22.52 11.00
CA VAL A 12 34.14 -22.73 12.46
C VAL A 12 35.40 -23.45 12.92
N VAL A 13 35.75 -23.26 14.18
CA VAL A 13 36.84 -23.95 14.88
C VAL A 13 36.26 -24.83 15.98
N ILE A 14 36.64 -26.12 15.99
CA ILE A 14 36.27 -27.05 17.05
C ILE A 14 37.27 -26.98 18.20
N ASN A 15 36.81 -26.53 19.37
CA ASN A 15 37.60 -26.44 20.59
C ASN A 15 37.63 -27.80 21.31
N ALA A 16 38.44 -28.73 20.82
CA ALA A 16 38.50 -30.11 21.32
C ALA A 16 38.72 -30.21 22.85
N ASN A 17 39.49 -29.27 23.42
CA ASN A 17 39.75 -29.21 24.87
C ASN A 17 38.51 -28.89 25.70
N ASN A 18 37.47 -28.29 25.11
CA ASN A 18 36.24 -27.90 25.81
C ASN A 18 35.15 -28.99 25.73
N ILE A 19 35.34 -29.99 24.88
CA ILE A 19 34.39 -31.09 24.69
C ILE A 19 34.46 -32.05 25.89
N ARG A 20 33.30 -32.49 26.40
CA ARG A 20 33.23 -33.49 27.47
C ARG A 20 33.76 -34.84 27.01
N GLU A 21 34.31 -35.61 27.94
CA GLU A 21 34.86 -36.93 27.67
C GLU A 21 33.84 -37.87 27.02
N GLY A 22 34.25 -38.58 25.97
CA GLY A 22 33.40 -39.52 25.21
C GLY A 22 32.50 -38.87 24.16
N LYS A 23 32.72 -37.59 23.81
CA LYS A 23 31.95 -36.88 22.78
C LYS A 23 32.78 -36.31 21.64
N GLN A 24 34.09 -36.51 21.65
CA GLN A 24 35.02 -35.99 20.67
C GLN A 24 34.66 -36.44 19.25
N GLU A 25 34.32 -37.72 19.08
CA GLU A 25 33.97 -38.32 17.78
C GLU A 25 32.77 -37.63 17.08
N GLN A 26 31.88 -36.96 17.83
CA GLN A 26 30.74 -36.27 17.25
C GLN A 26 31.13 -35.02 16.45
N TYR A 27 32.38 -34.57 16.56
CA TYR A 27 32.91 -33.39 15.86
C TYR A 27 33.93 -33.76 14.78
N ASP A 28 34.17 -35.06 14.57
CA ASP A 28 35.09 -35.52 13.54
C ASP A 28 34.51 -35.21 12.14
N LYS A 29 35.39 -34.96 11.18
CA LYS A 29 34.98 -34.79 9.78
C LYS A 29 34.51 -36.13 9.23
N GLU A 30 33.37 -36.11 8.55
CA GLU A 30 32.94 -37.26 7.74
C GLU A 30 33.84 -37.39 6.50
N ASP A 31 33.90 -38.60 5.95
CA ASP A 31 34.63 -38.90 4.72
C ASP A 31 33.95 -38.26 3.49
N GLU A 32 34.72 -37.90 2.46
CA GLU A 32 34.23 -37.29 1.22
C GLU A 32 33.17 -38.14 0.51
N SER A 33 33.26 -39.47 0.64
CA SER A 33 32.28 -40.41 0.08
C SER A 33 30.93 -40.42 0.80
N ALA A 34 30.87 -39.90 2.03
CA ALA A 34 29.66 -39.87 2.86
C ALA A 34 28.84 -38.57 2.68
N ILE A 35 29.41 -37.55 2.04
CA ILE A 35 28.78 -36.25 1.85
C ILE A 35 28.35 -36.10 0.38
N GLN A 36 27.06 -36.23 0.10
CA GLN A 36 26.48 -35.99 -1.23
C GLN A 36 25.70 -34.67 -1.20
N ASN A 37 25.81 -33.86 -2.26
CA ASN A 37 25.09 -32.59 -2.45
C ASN A 37 25.34 -31.54 -1.33
N LEU A 38 26.58 -31.06 -1.21
CA LEU A 38 26.92 -29.97 -0.30
C LEU A 38 26.16 -28.68 -0.67
N THR A 39 25.24 -28.28 0.20
CA THR A 39 24.64 -26.94 0.23
C THR A 39 25.67 -25.92 0.78
N PRO A 40 25.46 -24.59 0.60
CA PRO A 40 26.26 -23.58 1.29
C PRO A 40 26.32 -23.83 2.81
N TYR A 41 27.39 -23.40 3.48
CA TYR A 41 27.53 -23.62 4.92
C TYR A 41 26.47 -22.84 5.70
N ASP A 42 25.68 -23.54 6.50
CA ASP A 42 24.55 -22.95 7.21
C ASP A 42 24.75 -22.99 8.73
N TYR A 43 25.13 -21.85 9.29
CA TYR A 43 25.30 -21.69 10.73
C TYR A 43 23.99 -21.90 11.52
N TYR A 44 22.84 -21.63 10.91
CA TYR A 44 21.53 -21.66 11.56
C TYR A 44 20.76 -22.96 11.33
N SER A 45 21.36 -23.91 10.60
CA SER A 45 20.79 -25.22 10.37
C SER A 45 20.46 -25.93 11.69
N ILE A 46 19.32 -26.61 11.74
CA ILE A 46 18.95 -27.54 12.82
C ILE A 46 19.90 -28.74 12.89
N MET A 47 20.67 -28.98 11.84
CA MET A 47 21.72 -30.00 11.83
C MET A 47 23.06 -29.44 12.28
N HIS A 48 23.19 -28.14 12.57
CA HIS A 48 24.34 -27.59 13.28
C HIS A 48 24.19 -27.82 14.80
N TYR A 49 25.31 -28.03 15.50
CA TYR A 49 25.33 -28.04 16.97
C TYR A 49 25.49 -26.61 17.48
N GLY A 50 24.76 -26.23 18.53
CA GLY A 50 24.99 -24.94 19.18
C GLY A 50 26.38 -24.82 19.78
N VAL A 51 26.85 -23.58 19.99
CA VAL A 51 28.25 -23.28 20.35
C VAL A 51 28.73 -23.91 21.65
N GLU A 52 27.84 -24.25 22.58
CA GLU A 52 28.16 -24.94 23.85
C GLU A 52 27.73 -26.42 23.87
N SER A 53 27.34 -26.98 22.72
CA SER A 53 26.92 -28.38 22.64
C SER A 53 28.02 -29.30 23.14
N ASN A 54 27.65 -30.35 23.89
CA ASN A 54 28.58 -31.32 24.48
C ASN A 54 29.75 -30.71 25.28
N THR A 55 29.60 -29.50 25.81
CA THR A 55 30.65 -28.87 26.61
C THR A 55 30.90 -29.60 27.94
N LYS A 56 32.15 -29.58 28.40
CA LYS A 56 32.55 -30.11 29.72
C LYS A 56 32.15 -29.20 30.88
N SER A 57 31.86 -27.93 30.61
CA SER A 57 31.47 -26.94 31.63
C SER A 57 30.66 -25.81 31.00
N LEU A 58 29.67 -25.30 31.72
CA LEU A 58 28.81 -24.21 31.28
C LEU A 58 29.64 -22.94 30.95
N GLY A 59 29.34 -22.26 29.85
CA GLY A 59 30.09 -21.07 29.42
C GLY A 59 31.36 -21.36 28.63
N LEU A 60 31.68 -22.63 28.35
CA LEU A 60 32.78 -23.00 27.46
C LEU A 60 32.24 -23.41 26.08
N GLN A 61 32.63 -22.66 25.06
CA GLN A 61 32.26 -22.97 23.68
C GLN A 61 33.08 -24.16 23.14
N THR A 62 32.39 -25.16 22.60
CA THR A 62 32.99 -26.26 21.84
C THR A 62 33.15 -25.91 20.36
N ILE A 63 32.39 -24.94 19.86
CA ILE A 63 32.49 -24.41 18.50
C ILE A 63 32.69 -22.90 18.56
N THR A 64 33.69 -22.39 17.85
CA THR A 64 33.92 -20.95 17.66
C THR A 64 33.70 -20.59 16.20
N VAL A 65 32.85 -19.59 15.95
CA VAL A 65 32.57 -19.10 14.60
C VAL A 65 33.65 -18.12 14.16
N LEU A 66 34.08 -18.23 12.91
CA LEU A 66 35.10 -17.35 12.33
C LEU A 66 34.51 -16.01 11.86
N ASP A 67 33.29 -16.02 11.33
CA ASP A 67 32.56 -14.81 10.97
C ASP A 67 31.92 -14.15 12.20
N LYS A 68 32.26 -12.88 12.43
CA LYS A 68 31.82 -12.09 13.58
C LYS A 68 30.41 -11.52 13.42
N ASN A 69 29.84 -11.58 12.22
CA ASN A 69 28.48 -11.09 11.95
C ASN A 69 27.41 -12.14 12.26
N ILE A 70 27.81 -13.37 12.60
CA ILE A 70 26.89 -14.46 12.90
C ILE A 70 26.40 -14.36 14.33
N ASP A 71 25.09 -14.49 14.51
CA ASP A 71 24.46 -14.58 15.83
C ASP A 71 24.68 -15.98 16.41
N ILE A 72 25.65 -16.10 17.32
CA ILE A 72 26.06 -17.38 17.90
C ILE A 72 24.96 -18.06 18.73
N ASP A 73 23.98 -17.31 19.23
CA ASP A 73 22.90 -17.85 20.06
C ASP A 73 21.86 -18.57 19.21
N ARG A 74 21.81 -18.27 17.91
CA ARG A 74 20.94 -18.94 16.93
C ARG A 74 21.56 -20.18 16.31
N ILE A 75 22.85 -20.43 16.51
CA ILE A 75 23.53 -21.57 15.89
C ILE A 75 22.99 -22.87 16.45
N GLY A 76 22.60 -23.78 15.55
CA GLY A 76 22.00 -25.04 15.96
C GLY A 76 20.71 -24.85 16.77
N GLN A 77 19.93 -23.81 16.47
CA GLN A 77 18.58 -23.63 17.00
C GLN A 77 17.65 -24.80 16.62
N ARG A 78 16.49 -24.90 17.27
CA ARG A 78 15.46 -25.92 17.02
C ARG A 78 14.04 -25.34 16.98
N THR A 79 13.94 -24.02 16.82
CA THR A 79 12.69 -23.26 16.78
C THR A 79 12.08 -23.23 15.38
N ASP A 80 12.92 -23.21 14.35
CA ASP A 80 12.54 -23.07 12.94
C ASP A 80 13.51 -23.85 12.05
N LEU A 81 13.11 -24.17 10.82
CA LEU A 81 14.02 -24.69 9.80
C LEU A 81 14.68 -23.50 9.11
N SER A 82 15.99 -23.57 8.87
CA SER A 82 16.62 -22.61 7.96
C SER A 82 16.12 -22.84 6.53
N ASP A 83 16.34 -21.87 5.65
CA ASP A 83 16.00 -22.00 4.22
C ASP A 83 16.71 -23.22 3.60
N SER A 84 17.96 -23.49 4.00
CA SER A 84 18.73 -24.64 3.51
C SER A 84 18.18 -25.97 4.05
N ASP A 85 17.79 -26.04 5.33
CA ASP A 85 17.17 -27.24 5.91
C ASP A 85 15.82 -27.54 5.24
N ALA A 86 15.00 -26.52 5.03
CA ALA A 86 13.71 -26.63 4.37
C ALA A 86 13.88 -27.11 2.92
N PHE A 87 14.88 -26.59 2.20
CA PHE A 87 15.24 -27.02 0.85
C PHE A 87 15.68 -28.49 0.80
N GLU A 88 16.58 -28.93 1.67
CA GLU A 88 17.06 -30.31 1.69
C GLU A 88 15.92 -31.30 2.01
N ILE A 89 15.03 -30.97 2.94
CA ILE A 89 13.86 -31.79 3.25
C ILE A 89 12.92 -31.88 2.04
N ARG A 90 12.69 -30.77 1.31
CA ARG A 90 11.90 -30.76 0.08
C ARG A 90 12.51 -31.65 -1.01
N CYS A 91 13.82 -31.56 -1.22
CA CYS A 91 14.56 -32.42 -2.17
C CYS A 91 14.52 -33.90 -1.77
N MET A 92 14.62 -34.22 -0.46
CA MET A 92 14.66 -35.60 0.03
C MET A 92 13.29 -36.32 -0.10
N TYR A 93 12.19 -35.61 0.15
CA TYR A 93 10.85 -36.19 0.19
C TYR A 93 10.00 -35.98 -1.08
N GLY A 94 10.60 -35.41 -2.13
CA GLY A 94 10.12 -35.57 -3.51
C GLY A 94 8.94 -34.70 -3.91
N CYS A 95 9.17 -33.39 -4.04
CA CYS A 95 8.61 -32.68 -5.18
C CYS A 95 9.55 -32.87 -6.37
N ALA A 96 9.02 -33.01 -7.59
CA ALA A 96 9.76 -33.48 -8.76
C ALA A 96 10.99 -32.61 -9.07
N SER A 97 12.17 -33.24 -9.16
CA SER A 97 13.51 -32.65 -9.40
C SER A 97 13.96 -31.60 -8.37
N CYS A 98 15.26 -31.58 -8.01
CA CYS A 98 15.86 -30.43 -7.31
C CYS A 98 16.02 -29.25 -8.28
N GLU A 99 14.95 -28.91 -8.99
CA GLU A 99 14.77 -27.63 -9.64
C GLU A 99 14.09 -26.70 -8.63
N ALA A 100 14.33 -25.39 -8.73
CA ALA A 100 13.65 -24.41 -7.91
C ALA A 100 12.12 -24.66 -8.00
N ILE A 101 11.48 -24.83 -6.85
CA ILE A 101 10.03 -24.99 -6.77
C ILE A 101 9.46 -23.58 -6.93
N ASN A 102 8.70 -23.34 -7.98
CA ASN A 102 7.99 -22.08 -8.12
C ASN A 102 6.72 -22.10 -7.26
N GLU A 103 6.80 -21.59 -6.04
CA GLU A 103 5.66 -21.58 -5.12
C GLU A 103 4.49 -20.75 -5.63
N CYS A 104 4.77 -19.70 -6.42
CA CYS A 104 3.77 -18.82 -7.01
C CYS A 104 2.94 -19.52 -8.11
N GLU A 105 3.58 -20.33 -8.97
CA GLU A 105 2.87 -21.11 -10.00
C GLU A 105 2.09 -22.28 -9.40
N MET A 106 2.60 -22.85 -8.31
CA MET A 106 1.96 -23.95 -7.60
C MET A 106 0.84 -23.50 -6.65
N GLY A 107 0.74 -22.20 -6.35
CA GLY A 107 -0.22 -21.64 -5.40
C GLY A 107 0.02 -22.15 -3.98
N THR A 108 1.28 -22.41 -3.62
CA THR A 108 1.69 -22.85 -2.28
C THR A 108 2.38 -21.74 -1.49
N ASP A 109 2.49 -20.54 -2.07
CA ASP A 109 2.90 -19.34 -1.37
C ASP A 109 1.87 -18.97 -0.28
N ASN A 110 2.34 -18.26 0.74
CA ASN A 110 1.48 -17.70 1.78
C ASN A 110 1.32 -16.18 1.61
N CYS A 111 1.48 -15.66 0.39
CA CYS A 111 1.35 -14.22 0.16
C CYS A 111 -0.09 -13.76 0.51
N HIS A 112 -0.21 -12.51 0.92
CA HIS A 112 -1.52 -11.91 1.11
C HIS A 112 -2.30 -11.89 -0.22
N ILE A 113 -3.64 -11.90 -0.16
CA ILE A 113 -4.49 -11.85 -1.36
C ILE A 113 -4.26 -10.60 -2.23
N ASN A 114 -3.79 -9.52 -1.59
CA ASN A 114 -3.45 -8.23 -2.23
C ASN A 114 -1.93 -8.06 -2.32
N ALA A 115 -1.19 -9.14 -2.53
CA ALA A 115 0.26 -9.13 -2.74
C ALA A 115 0.62 -9.94 -3.98
N ASP A 116 1.67 -9.49 -4.65
CA ASP A 116 2.29 -10.20 -5.76
C ASP A 116 3.37 -11.15 -5.23
N CYS A 117 3.30 -12.40 -5.68
CA CYS A 117 4.29 -13.42 -5.40
C CYS A 117 5.40 -13.36 -6.46
N LEU A 118 6.64 -13.25 -6.01
CA LEU A 118 7.83 -13.33 -6.84
C LEU A 118 8.66 -14.54 -6.42
N ASP A 119 8.73 -15.52 -7.31
CA ASP A 119 9.56 -16.70 -7.15
C ASP A 119 11.05 -16.35 -7.17
N THR A 120 11.82 -17.03 -6.34
CA THR A 120 13.27 -16.88 -6.22
C THR A 120 13.93 -18.26 -6.25
N GLU A 121 15.23 -18.34 -6.51
CA GLU A 121 15.93 -19.60 -6.76
C GLU A 121 15.76 -20.68 -5.65
N LEU A 122 15.44 -20.27 -4.42
CA LEU A 122 15.31 -21.16 -3.26
C LEU A 122 14.05 -20.91 -2.40
N SER A 123 13.17 -19.98 -2.78
CA SER A 123 11.98 -19.56 -2.02
C SER A 123 11.11 -18.61 -2.87
N TYR A 124 10.23 -17.84 -2.25
CA TYR A 124 9.51 -16.73 -2.86
C TYR A 124 9.53 -15.50 -1.94
N THR A 125 9.25 -14.35 -2.54
CA THR A 125 9.01 -13.09 -1.82
C THR A 125 7.61 -12.58 -2.14
N CYS A 126 6.98 -11.93 -1.18
CA CYS A 126 5.68 -11.31 -1.36
C CYS A 126 5.84 -9.80 -1.27
N THR A 127 5.21 -9.07 -2.18
CA THR A 127 5.16 -7.61 -2.14
C THR A 127 3.72 -7.15 -2.27
N CYS A 128 3.24 -6.31 -1.36
CA CYS A 128 1.89 -5.76 -1.47
C CYS A 128 1.69 -5.06 -2.83
N GLN A 129 0.52 -5.28 -3.44
CA GLN A 129 0.14 -4.63 -4.68
C GLN A 129 0.02 -3.12 -4.49
N ASP A 130 0.09 -2.38 -5.60
CA ASP A 130 -0.14 -0.94 -5.60
C ASP A 130 -1.48 -0.60 -4.91
N GLY A 131 -1.49 0.44 -4.08
CA GLY A 131 -2.64 0.80 -3.23
C GLY A 131 -2.69 0.07 -1.88
N PHE A 132 -1.75 -0.83 -1.60
CA PHE A 132 -1.64 -1.52 -0.30
C PHE A 132 -0.26 -1.33 0.34
N SER A 133 -0.23 -1.40 1.67
CA SER A 133 1.01 -1.34 2.46
C SER A 133 1.12 -2.53 3.41
N GLY A 134 2.35 -2.95 3.71
CA GLY A 134 2.61 -4.09 4.58
C GLY A 134 3.88 -4.85 4.23
N ASP A 135 3.98 -6.10 4.70
CA ASP A 135 5.14 -6.98 4.51
C ASP A 135 4.96 -8.00 3.38
N GLY A 136 3.86 -7.91 2.62
CA GLY A 136 3.51 -8.85 1.55
C GLY A 136 2.77 -10.10 2.02
N PHE A 137 2.88 -10.48 3.30
CA PHE A 137 2.11 -11.55 3.92
C PHE A 137 0.86 -11.01 4.63
N SER A 138 0.92 -9.75 5.06
CA SER A 138 -0.19 -8.94 5.51
C SER A 138 -0.15 -7.61 4.76
N CYS A 139 -1.20 -7.31 4.01
CA CYS A 139 -1.34 -6.06 3.27
C CYS A 139 -2.65 -5.37 3.68
N THR A 140 -2.56 -4.09 4.00
CA THR A 140 -3.68 -3.24 4.36
C THR A 140 -3.86 -2.13 3.33
N ASN A 141 -5.11 -1.76 3.05
CA ASN A 141 -5.42 -0.66 2.14
C ASN A 141 -4.69 0.61 2.58
N ILE A 142 -4.09 1.32 1.63
CA ILE A 142 -3.63 2.69 1.86
C ILE A 142 -4.84 3.59 1.70
N ASN A 143 -5.01 4.56 2.59
CA ASN A 143 -6.06 5.57 2.46
C ASN A 143 -5.43 6.85 1.93
N GLU A 144 -5.37 6.99 0.61
CA GLU A 144 -4.67 8.12 -0.01
C GLU A 144 -5.30 9.47 0.33
N CYS A 145 -6.61 9.50 0.62
CA CYS A 145 -7.33 10.71 1.00
C CYS A 145 -6.98 11.19 2.43
N GLU A 146 -6.77 10.26 3.38
CA GLU A 146 -6.37 10.61 4.75
C GLU A 146 -4.88 10.93 4.82
N ASP A 147 -4.06 10.20 4.05
CA ASP A 147 -2.62 10.42 3.95
C ASP A 147 -2.26 11.68 3.13
N GLY A 148 -3.22 12.23 2.37
CA GLY A 148 -3.03 13.41 1.52
C GLY A 148 -2.09 13.16 0.35
N THR A 149 -2.03 11.91 -0.12
CA THR A 149 -1.25 11.47 -1.28
C THR A 149 -2.11 11.30 -2.54
N ASP A 150 -3.41 11.56 -2.43
CA ASP A 150 -4.32 11.60 -3.57
C ASP A 150 -3.90 12.71 -4.56
N ASN A 151 -4.25 12.51 -5.83
CA ASN A 151 -4.02 13.51 -6.87
C ASN A 151 -5.33 14.17 -7.32
N CYS A 152 -6.35 14.24 -6.46
CA CYS A 152 -7.63 14.84 -6.82
C CYS A 152 -7.46 16.34 -7.15
N HIS A 153 -8.33 16.84 -8.03
CA HIS A 153 -8.38 18.27 -8.32
C HIS A 153 -8.77 19.06 -7.06
N ILE A 154 -8.35 20.32 -6.96
CA ILE A 154 -8.68 21.17 -5.79
C ILE A 154 -10.18 21.39 -5.58
N ASN A 155 -10.96 21.28 -6.66
CA ASN A 155 -12.43 21.35 -6.66
C ASN A 155 -13.06 19.95 -6.78
N ALA A 156 -12.41 18.93 -6.23
CA ALA A 156 -12.92 17.57 -6.17
C ALA A 156 -12.83 17.01 -4.76
N ASP A 157 -13.77 16.13 -4.44
CA ASP A 157 -13.78 15.38 -3.19
C ASP A 157 -13.12 14.00 -3.42
N CYS A 158 -12.22 13.63 -2.52
CA CYS A 158 -11.56 12.33 -2.51
C CYS A 158 -12.37 11.32 -1.70
N SER A 159 -12.53 10.10 -2.23
CA SER A 159 -13.09 8.96 -1.53
C SER A 159 -12.16 7.76 -1.65
N ASP A 160 -11.71 7.25 -0.51
CA ASP A 160 -10.91 6.03 -0.43
C ASP A 160 -11.71 4.80 -0.89
N THR A 161 -11.02 3.88 -1.56
CA THR A 161 -11.57 2.59 -2.00
C THR A 161 -10.53 1.48 -1.80
N GLU A 162 -10.94 0.23 -1.87
CA GLU A 162 -9.97 -0.87 -1.70
C GLU A 162 -9.01 -0.92 -2.90
N GLY A 163 -7.72 -0.71 -2.62
CA GLY A 163 -6.60 -0.70 -3.57
C GLY A 163 -6.44 0.58 -4.39
N ASN A 164 -7.25 1.62 -4.14
CA ASN A 164 -7.19 2.89 -4.88
C ASN A 164 -8.07 3.97 -4.22
N TYR A 165 -8.23 5.12 -4.86
CA TYR A 165 -9.18 6.17 -4.50
C TYR A 165 -9.95 6.69 -5.71
N ILE A 166 -11.08 7.34 -5.46
CA ILE A 166 -11.92 7.98 -6.47
C ILE A 166 -11.99 9.48 -6.16
N CYS A 167 -11.74 10.30 -7.19
CA CYS A 167 -11.97 11.73 -7.15
C CYS A 167 -13.30 12.06 -7.83
N THR A 168 -14.14 12.88 -7.20
CA THR A 168 -15.40 13.35 -7.80
C THR A 168 -15.42 14.87 -7.76
N CYS A 169 -15.64 15.53 -8.90
CA CYS A 169 -15.76 16.98 -8.93
C CYS A 169 -16.89 17.45 -8.00
N GLN A 170 -16.62 18.52 -7.26
CA GLN A 170 -17.58 19.16 -6.38
C GLN A 170 -18.77 19.72 -7.17
N ASN A 171 -19.89 19.96 -6.50
CA ASN A 171 -21.07 20.57 -7.12
C ASN A 171 -20.71 21.90 -7.78
N GLY A 172 -21.26 22.14 -8.98
CA GLY A 172 -20.91 23.30 -9.82
C GLY A 172 -19.69 23.08 -10.70
N PHE A 173 -19.02 21.92 -10.62
CA PHE A 173 -17.91 21.56 -11.48
C PHE A 173 -18.20 20.25 -12.25
N SER A 174 -17.56 20.11 -13.40
CA SER A 174 -17.63 18.90 -14.23
C SER A 174 -16.23 18.44 -14.63
N GLY A 175 -16.07 17.13 -14.83
CA GLY A 175 -14.77 16.53 -15.14
C GLY A 175 -14.65 15.09 -14.66
N ASP A 176 -13.42 14.60 -14.58
CA ASP A 176 -13.08 13.24 -14.13
C ASP A 176 -12.63 13.18 -12.65
N GLY A 177 -12.70 14.30 -11.93
CA GLY A 177 -12.25 14.43 -10.55
C GLY A 177 -10.76 14.76 -10.39
N PHE A 178 -9.92 14.40 -11.36
CA PHE A 178 -8.51 14.80 -11.41
C PHE A 178 -8.32 16.14 -12.15
N SER A 179 -9.27 16.46 -13.03
CA SER A 179 -9.43 17.75 -13.68
C SER A 179 -10.90 18.16 -13.59
N CYS A 180 -11.19 19.26 -12.92
CA CYS A 180 -12.55 19.79 -12.78
C CYS A 180 -12.64 21.22 -13.31
N THR A 181 -13.60 21.47 -14.18
CA THR A 181 -13.89 22.78 -14.77
C THR A 181 -15.24 23.30 -14.30
N ASN A 182 -15.34 24.62 -14.11
CA ASN A 182 -16.60 25.26 -13.75
C ASN A 182 -17.69 24.91 -14.77
N ILE A 183 -18.87 24.58 -14.30
CA ILE A 183 -20.07 24.48 -15.13
C ILE A 183 -20.59 25.90 -15.31
N ASN A 184 -20.88 26.30 -16.56
CA ASN A 184 -21.50 27.59 -16.82
C ASN A 184 -23.00 27.38 -17.04
N GLU A 185 -23.78 27.49 -15.96
CA GLU A 185 -25.22 27.20 -16.02
C GLU A 185 -25.98 28.15 -16.95
N CYS A 186 -25.48 29.38 -17.12
CA CYS A 186 -26.06 30.39 -18.00
C CYS A 186 -25.85 30.06 -19.49
N GLU A 187 -24.66 29.58 -19.88
CA GLU A 187 -24.39 29.14 -21.25
C GLU A 187 -25.07 27.80 -21.57
N ASP A 188 -25.10 26.89 -20.60
CA ASP A 188 -25.74 25.58 -20.73
C ASP A 188 -27.27 25.65 -20.69
N GLY A 189 -27.84 26.78 -20.25
CA GLY A 189 -29.28 26.98 -20.07
C GLY A 189 -29.89 26.06 -19.01
N THR A 190 -29.08 25.66 -18.02
CA THR A 190 -29.48 24.84 -16.88
C THR A 190 -29.74 25.67 -15.62
N ASP A 191 -29.51 26.99 -15.72
CA ASP A 191 -29.84 27.95 -14.69
C ASP A 191 -31.34 27.89 -14.32
N LYS A 192 -31.63 28.25 -13.08
CA LYS A 192 -33.00 28.31 -12.56
C LYS A 192 -33.45 29.76 -12.37
N CYS A 193 -32.84 30.71 -13.06
CA CYS A 193 -33.20 32.11 -12.93
C CYS A 193 -34.65 32.35 -13.34
N HIS A 194 -35.28 33.35 -12.73
CA HIS A 194 -36.62 33.78 -13.14
C HIS A 194 -36.60 34.28 -14.60
N ILE A 195 -37.72 34.17 -15.31
CA ILE A 195 -37.83 34.63 -16.71
C ILE A 195 -37.53 36.12 -16.90
N ASN A 196 -37.68 36.92 -15.83
CA ASN A 196 -37.36 38.34 -15.77
C ASN A 196 -36.08 38.61 -14.95
N ALA A 197 -35.12 37.70 -14.99
CA ALA A 197 -33.82 37.83 -14.36
C ALA A 197 -32.70 37.54 -15.36
N ASP A 198 -31.57 38.22 -15.19
CA ASP A 198 -30.34 37.97 -15.93
C ASP A 198 -29.45 37.01 -15.14
N CYS A 199 -28.90 36.01 -15.84
CA CYS A 199 -27.97 35.03 -15.28
C CYS A 199 -26.52 35.51 -15.43
N SER A 200 -25.73 35.34 -14.38
CA SER A 200 -24.27 35.54 -14.39
C SER A 200 -23.58 34.33 -13.78
N ASP A 201 -22.71 33.69 -14.57
CA ASP A 201 -21.88 32.56 -14.13
C ASP A 201 -20.87 33.00 -13.06
N THR A 202 -20.59 32.12 -12.11
CA THR A 202 -19.57 32.30 -11.06
C THR A 202 -18.84 30.98 -10.82
N GLU A 203 -17.71 31.01 -10.14
CA GLU A 203 -16.98 29.76 -9.86
C GLU A 203 -17.76 28.88 -8.86
N GLY A 204 -18.15 27.68 -9.33
CA GLY A 204 -18.90 26.67 -8.61
C GLY A 204 -20.41 26.93 -8.49
N ASN A 205 -20.95 27.99 -9.12
CA ASN A 205 -22.37 28.34 -9.06
C ASN A 205 -22.71 29.47 -10.05
N TYR A 206 -23.94 29.99 -10.01
CA TYR A 206 -24.38 31.16 -10.75
C TYR A 206 -25.21 32.11 -9.88
N ILE A 207 -25.32 33.36 -10.33
CA ILE A 207 -26.13 34.41 -9.68
C ILE A 207 -27.22 34.85 -10.65
N CYS A 208 -28.44 34.92 -10.16
CA CYS A 208 -29.58 35.50 -10.87
C CYS A 208 -29.85 36.90 -10.32
N THR A 209 -30.00 37.89 -11.21
CA THR A 209 -30.36 39.27 -10.81
C THR A 209 -31.63 39.68 -11.55
N CYS A 210 -32.67 40.12 -10.82
CA CYS A 210 -33.89 40.61 -11.47
C CYS A 210 -33.57 41.75 -12.45
N GLN A 211 -34.19 41.71 -13.62
CA GLN A 211 -34.06 42.75 -14.63
C GLN A 211 -34.61 44.09 -14.09
N ASN A 212 -34.19 45.19 -14.70
CA ASN A 212 -34.69 46.52 -14.34
C ASN A 212 -36.23 46.56 -14.40
N GLY A 213 -36.86 47.22 -13.43
CA GLY A 213 -38.32 47.24 -13.25
C GLY A 213 -38.87 46.03 -12.48
N PHE A 214 -38.01 45.09 -12.08
CA PHE A 214 -38.39 43.95 -11.23
C PHE A 214 -37.58 43.91 -9.94
N THR A 215 -38.18 43.33 -8.89
CA THR A 215 -37.55 43.13 -7.59
C THR A 215 -37.72 41.69 -7.10
N GLY A 216 -36.78 41.20 -6.29
CA GLY A 216 -36.77 39.83 -5.82
C GLY A 216 -35.37 39.28 -5.57
N ASP A 217 -35.24 37.95 -5.51
CA ASP A 217 -33.98 37.23 -5.28
C ASP A 217 -33.32 36.72 -6.58
N GLY A 218 -33.87 37.08 -7.74
CA GLY A 218 -33.42 36.61 -9.05
C GLY A 218 -34.01 35.27 -9.49
N PHE A 219 -34.39 34.41 -8.55
CA PHE A 219 -35.12 33.15 -8.82
C PHE A 219 -36.64 33.37 -8.83
N SER A 220 -37.09 34.40 -8.12
CA SER A 220 -38.44 34.92 -8.13
C SER A 220 -38.36 36.43 -8.29
N CYS A 221 -38.90 36.96 -9.39
CA CYS A 221 -38.93 38.40 -9.65
C CYS A 221 -40.36 38.88 -9.86
N THR A 222 -40.75 39.91 -9.12
CA THR A 222 -42.06 40.56 -9.21
C THR A 222 -41.92 41.95 -9.80
N ASN A 223 -42.93 42.39 -10.57
CA ASN A 223 -42.97 43.74 -11.11
C ASN A 223 -42.91 44.76 -9.98
N ILE A 224 -42.08 45.79 -10.13
CA ILE A 224 -42.13 46.98 -9.29
C ILE A 224 -43.31 47.80 -9.80
N ASN A 225 -44.08 48.40 -8.90
CA ASN A 225 -45.14 49.32 -9.29
C ASN A 225 -44.62 50.75 -9.06
N GLU A 226 -43.98 51.33 -10.06
CA GLU A 226 -43.33 52.64 -9.93
C GLU A 226 -44.33 53.76 -9.66
N CYS A 227 -45.60 53.59 -10.07
CA CYS A 227 -46.69 54.52 -9.78
C CYS A 227 -47.09 54.52 -8.30
N GLU A 228 -47.10 53.36 -7.64
CA GLU A 228 -47.35 53.26 -6.19
C GLU A 228 -46.14 53.66 -5.36
N ASP A 229 -44.93 53.30 -5.83
CA ASP A 229 -43.67 53.62 -5.16
C ASP A 229 -43.25 55.09 -5.38
N GLY A 230 -43.90 55.81 -6.30
CA GLY A 230 -43.61 57.20 -6.64
C GLY A 230 -42.24 57.40 -7.28
N THR A 231 -41.70 56.34 -7.90
CA THR A 231 -40.42 56.34 -8.62
C THR A 231 -40.62 56.54 -10.13
N ASP A 232 -41.87 56.66 -10.57
CA ASP A 232 -42.23 57.01 -11.93
C ASP A 232 -41.61 58.36 -12.34
N LYS A 233 -41.23 58.49 -13.61
CA LYS A 233 -40.75 59.75 -14.21
C LYS A 233 -41.82 60.39 -15.08
N CYS A 234 -43.09 60.12 -14.79
CA CYS A 234 -44.17 60.76 -15.50
C CYS A 234 -44.15 62.27 -15.24
N HIS A 235 -44.66 63.02 -16.20
CA HIS A 235 -44.88 64.45 -15.99
C HIS A 235 -45.94 64.66 -14.90
N ILE A 236 -45.84 65.73 -14.11
CA ILE A 236 -46.75 66.05 -12.98
C ILE A 236 -48.26 66.10 -13.31
N ASN A 237 -48.61 66.09 -14.60
CA ASN A 237 -49.99 66.14 -15.10
C ASN A 237 -50.37 64.91 -15.95
N ALA A 238 -49.56 63.86 -15.95
CA ALA A 238 -49.85 62.61 -16.65
C ALA A 238 -50.46 61.59 -15.68
N ASP A 239 -51.34 60.73 -16.19
CA ASP A 239 -51.83 59.56 -15.47
C ASP A 239 -50.79 58.43 -15.62
N CYS A 240 -50.36 57.84 -14.50
CA CYS A 240 -49.40 56.74 -14.47
C CYS A 240 -50.11 55.38 -14.57
N SER A 241 -49.54 54.44 -15.32
CA SER A 241 -50.09 53.08 -15.45
C SER A 241 -48.99 52.04 -15.39
N ASP A 242 -48.99 51.25 -14.32
CA ASP A 242 -48.00 50.16 -14.14
C ASP A 242 -48.09 49.11 -15.26
N THR A 243 -46.94 48.77 -15.85
CA THR A 243 -46.78 47.72 -16.84
C THR A 243 -45.61 46.80 -16.49
N GLY A 244 -45.53 45.61 -17.10
CA GLY A 244 -44.44 44.68 -16.79
C GLY A 244 -43.07 45.24 -17.17
N GLY A 245 -42.28 45.63 -16.17
CA GLY A 245 -40.91 46.15 -16.27
C GLY A 245 -40.78 47.67 -16.46
N ASP A 246 -41.89 48.44 -16.50
CA ASP A 246 -41.91 49.91 -16.65
C ASP A 246 -43.31 50.50 -16.35
N TYR A 247 -43.48 51.83 -16.41
CA TYR A 247 -44.71 52.58 -16.06
C TYR A 247 -45.24 53.55 -17.14
#